data_AF-A0A534S635-F1
#
_entry.id   AF-A0A534S635-F1
#
_cell.length_a   1.000
_cell.length_b   1.000
_cell.length_c   1.000
_cell.angle_alpha   90.00
_cell.angle_beta   90.00
_cell.angle_gamma   90.00
#
_symmetry.space_group_name_H-M   'P 1'
#
loop_
_entity.id
_entity.type
_entity.pdbx_description
1 polymer ?
#
loop_
_entity_poly.entity_id
_entity_poly.type
_entity_poly.pdbx_seq_one_letter_code
_entity_poly.pdbx_strand_id
1 'polypeptide(L)'
;MADIPLVDLREQHRQVAEEVARGFARVLESGCFVLGPEVEGFEAAFARFSAVEHCVGVANGTDALEIALRAAGVGPGDEVIVPVNSFIATALAVARAGAVPVLADCDPDHHLIDVAEVARKIGARTRAIVPVHLYGQLAPM
;
A
#
# COMPACT_ATOMS: atom_id res chain seq x y z
N MET A 1 4.15 -3.68 -38.01
CA MET A 1 3.31 -3.05 -36.98
C MET A 1 4.22 -2.71 -35.81
N ALA A 2 4.10 -1.51 -35.23
CA ALA A 2 4.79 -1.22 -33.98
C ALA A 2 4.01 -1.89 -32.84
N ASP A 3 4.70 -2.65 -31.99
CA ASP A 3 4.10 -3.25 -30.80
C ASP A 3 3.73 -2.15 -29.80
N ILE A 4 2.50 -2.18 -29.29
CA ILE A 4 2.03 -1.25 -28.25
C ILE A 4 2.23 -1.95 -26.90
N PRO A 5 3.19 -1.51 -26.05
CA PRO A 5 3.41 -2.11 -24.76
C PRO A 5 2.27 -1.80 -23.78
N LEU A 6 1.97 -2.72 -22.86
CA LEU A 6 0.99 -2.49 -21.79
C LEU A 6 1.40 -1.33 -20.87
N VAL A 7 2.70 -1.21 -20.57
CA VAL A 7 3.31 -0.12 -19.79
C VAL A 7 4.69 0.19 -20.36
N ASP A 8 4.98 1.43 -20.76
CA ASP A 8 6.31 1.85 -21.23
C ASP A 8 7.06 2.68 -20.17
N LEU A 9 7.83 1.98 -19.33
CA LEU A 9 8.64 2.63 -18.29
C LEU A 9 9.83 3.43 -18.85
N ARG A 10 10.26 3.16 -20.09
CA ARG A 10 11.37 3.89 -20.70
C ARG A 10 10.95 5.31 -21.05
N GLU A 11 9.75 5.44 -21.61
CA GLU A 11 9.19 6.75 -21.92
C GLU A 11 8.92 7.56 -20.65
N GLN A 12 8.36 6.94 -19.60
CA GLN A 12 8.18 7.60 -18.30
C GLN A 12 9.51 8.08 -17.72
N HIS A 13 10.55 7.25 -17.72
CA HIS A 13 11.87 7.65 -17.23
C HIS A 13 12.48 8.80 -18.05
N ARG A 14 12.33 8.78 -19.37
CA ARG A 14 12.87 9.82 -20.26
C ARG A 14 12.37 11.23 -19.88
N GLN A 15 11.15 11.34 -19.36
CA GLN A 15 10.56 12.61 -18.94
C GLN A 15 11.22 13.20 -17.68
N VAL A 16 11.86 12.37 -16.84
CA VAL A 16 12.43 12.77 -15.54
C VAL A 16 13.92 12.42 -15.40
N ALA A 17 14.58 12.01 -16.49
CA ALA A 17 15.92 11.40 -16.46
C ALA A 17 16.97 12.32 -15.82
N GLU A 18 16.96 13.61 -16.12
CA GLU A 18 17.92 14.58 -15.56
C GLU A 18 17.70 14.83 -14.06
N GLU A 19 16.45 14.81 -13.59
CA GLU A 19 16.13 14.94 -12.17
C GLU A 19 16.58 13.72 -11.39
N VAL A 20 16.27 12.53 -11.91
CA VAL A 20 16.68 11.25 -11.33
C VAL A 20 18.21 11.15 -11.27
N ALA A 21 18.92 11.47 -12.36
CA ALA A 21 20.38 11.43 -12.41
C ALA A 21 21.02 12.36 -11.37
N ARG A 22 20.49 13.58 -11.19
CA ARG A 22 20.94 14.51 -10.15
C ARG A 22 20.68 13.96 -8.75
N GLY A 23 19.54 13.31 -8.51
CA GLY A 23 19.24 12.65 -7.24
C GLY A 23 20.24 11.55 -6.90
N PHE A 24 20.52 10.65 -7.85
CA PHE A 24 21.51 9.60 -7.69
C PHE A 24 22.91 10.16 -7.39
N ALA A 25 23.34 11.20 -8.10
CA ALA A 25 24.64 11.82 -7.87
C ALA A 25 24.79 12.34 -6.43
N ARG A 26 23.76 13.01 -5.87
CA ARG A 26 23.77 13.48 -4.48
C ARG A 26 23.89 12.34 -3.48
N VAL A 27 23.13 11.25 -3.66
CA VAL A 27 23.19 10.09 -2.77
C VAL A 27 24.58 9.46 -2.80
N LEU A 28 25.14 9.25 -4.00
CA LEU A 28 26.47 8.68 -4.19
C LEU A 28 27.58 9.55 -3.57
N GLU A 29 27.49 10.87 -3.72
CA GLU A 29 28.45 11.81 -3.14
C GLU A 29 28.36 11.85 -1.61
N SER A 30 27.15 11.76 -1.04
CA SER A 30 26.96 11.73 0.41
C SER A 30 27.38 10.41 1.07
N GLY A 31 27.35 9.29 0.33
CA GLY A 31 27.55 7.95 0.86
C GLY A 31 26.46 7.48 1.84
N CYS A 32 25.38 8.24 2.01
CA CYS A 32 24.29 7.96 2.95
C CYS A 32 23.18 7.15 2.27
N PHE A 33 23.31 5.82 2.30
CA PHE A 33 22.42 4.91 1.56
C PHE A 33 21.19 4.43 2.34
N VAL A 34 21.15 4.64 3.66
CA VAL A 34 20.09 4.12 4.54
C VAL A 34 19.64 5.23 5.47
N LEU A 35 18.32 5.49 5.50
CA LEU A 35 17.69 6.50 6.37
C LEU A 35 18.36 7.88 6.29
N GLY A 36 18.71 8.29 5.08
CA GLY A 36 19.35 9.58 4.80
C GLY A 36 18.37 10.71 4.50
N PRO A 37 18.89 11.92 4.20
CA PRO A 37 18.07 13.13 4.01
C PRO A 37 17.08 13.04 2.84
N GLU A 38 17.37 12.23 1.81
CA GLU A 38 16.44 12.02 0.69
C GLU A 38 15.19 11.23 1.14
N VAL A 39 15.32 10.34 2.15
CA VAL A 39 14.18 9.62 2.74
C VAL A 39 13.33 10.59 3.58
N GLU A 40 13.94 11.36 4.47
CA GLU A 40 13.24 12.36 5.30
C GLU A 40 12.50 13.41 4.44
N GLY A 41 13.16 13.88 3.38
CA GLY A 41 12.58 14.82 2.43
C GLY A 41 11.40 14.23 1.67
N PHE A 42 11.50 12.97 1.24
CA PHE A 42 10.39 12.27 0.59
C PHE A 42 9.21 12.07 1.54
N GLU A 43 9.45 11.59 2.77
CA GLU A 43 8.40 11.39 3.78
C GLU A 43 7.64 12.70 4.06
N ALA A 44 8.35 13.80 4.28
CA ALA A 44 7.72 15.11 4.49
C ALA A 44 6.92 15.59 3.26
N ALA A 45 7.44 15.37 2.05
CA ALA A 45 6.75 15.74 0.82
C ALA A 45 5.50 14.88 0.58
N PHE A 46 5.58 13.58 0.83
CA PHE A 46 4.50 12.63 0.60
C PHE A 46 3.39 12.74 1.65
N ALA A 47 3.74 13.03 2.92
CA ALA A 47 2.77 13.38 3.96
C ALA A 47 1.94 14.60 3.55
N ARG A 48 2.61 15.66 3.07
CA ARG A 48 1.94 16.87 2.57
C ARG A 48 1.08 16.60 1.34
N PHE A 49 1.58 15.83 0.38
CA PHE A 49 0.83 15.44 -0.82
C PHE A 49 -0.44 14.66 -0.45
N SER A 50 -0.35 13.75 0.52
CA SER A 50 -1.46 12.91 0.97
C SER A 50 -2.36 13.57 2.02
N ALA A 51 -2.10 14.84 2.38
CA ALA A 51 -2.80 15.59 3.42
C ALA A 51 -2.87 14.86 4.79
N VAL A 52 -1.76 14.22 5.20
CA VAL A 52 -1.61 13.55 6.50
C VAL A 52 -0.46 14.17 7.31
N GLU A 53 -0.45 13.97 8.62
CA GLU A 53 0.58 14.53 9.51
C GLU A 53 1.93 13.81 9.38
N HIS A 54 1.91 12.50 9.12
CA HIS A 54 3.11 11.66 9.11
C HIS A 54 3.15 10.71 7.92
N CYS A 55 4.37 10.43 7.44
CA CYS A 55 4.69 9.38 6.47
C CYS A 55 5.91 8.63 6.97
N VAL A 56 5.92 7.30 6.82
CA VAL A 56 7.06 6.45 7.14
C VAL A 56 7.36 5.56 5.94
N GLY A 57 8.55 5.73 5.37
CA GLY A 57 9.06 4.95 4.26
C GLY A 57 9.45 3.54 4.70
N VAL A 58 8.97 2.55 3.95
CA VAL A 58 9.28 1.12 4.19
C VAL A 58 9.62 0.43 2.87
N ALA A 59 10.08 -0.82 2.94
CA ALA A 59 10.63 -1.53 1.79
C ALA A 59 9.61 -1.80 0.66
N ASN A 60 8.33 -2.03 1.00
CA ASN A 60 7.25 -2.30 0.02
C ASN A 60 5.86 -2.16 0.66
N GLY A 61 4.81 -2.22 -0.16
CA GLY A 61 3.41 -2.11 0.30
C GLY A 61 2.92 -3.24 1.20
N THR A 62 3.50 -4.45 1.11
CA THR A 62 3.14 -5.56 2.02
C THR A 62 3.64 -5.27 3.43
N ASP A 63 4.89 -4.82 3.56
CA ASP A 63 5.47 -4.44 4.85
C ASP A 63 4.74 -3.21 5.43
N ALA A 64 4.31 -2.26 4.59
CA ALA A 64 3.51 -1.12 5.03
C ALA A 64 2.20 -1.56 5.71
N LEU A 65 1.47 -2.51 5.10
CA LEU A 65 0.25 -3.07 5.67
C LEU A 65 0.54 -3.87 6.95
N GLU A 66 1.55 -4.73 6.96
CA GLU A 66 1.92 -5.53 8.14
C GLU A 66 2.27 -4.64 9.33
N ILE A 67 3.12 -3.62 9.12
CA ILE A 67 3.56 -2.69 10.16
C ILE A 67 2.37 -1.87 10.67
N ALA A 68 1.51 -1.36 9.78
CA ALA A 68 0.33 -0.61 10.17
C ALA A 68 -0.65 -1.46 11.01
N LEU A 69 -0.89 -2.72 10.61
CA LEU A 69 -1.73 -3.65 11.37
C LEU A 69 -1.17 -3.92 12.76
N ARG A 70 0.13 -4.23 12.86
CA ARG A 70 0.79 -4.45 14.15
C ARG A 70 0.76 -3.20 15.04
N ALA A 71 0.98 -2.01 14.46
CA ALA A 71 0.90 -0.75 15.18
C ALA A 71 -0.52 -0.44 15.69
N ALA A 72 -1.56 -0.88 14.97
CA ALA A 72 -2.95 -0.82 15.41
C ALA A 72 -3.33 -1.90 16.47
N GLY A 73 -2.36 -2.73 16.86
CA GLY A 73 -2.53 -3.79 17.84
C GLY A 73 -3.19 -5.06 17.30
N VAL A 74 -3.12 -5.30 15.99
CA VAL A 74 -3.54 -6.58 15.38
C VAL A 74 -2.49 -7.65 15.66
N GLY A 75 -2.92 -8.83 16.08
CA GLY A 75 -2.04 -9.96 16.35
C GLY A 75 -2.74 -11.33 16.38
N PRO A 76 -2.10 -12.35 16.98
CA PRO A 76 -2.66 -13.70 17.09
C PRO A 76 -4.03 -13.73 17.76
N GLY A 77 -4.99 -14.40 17.09
CA GLY A 77 -6.37 -14.51 17.55
C GLY A 77 -7.30 -13.43 17.00
N ASP A 78 -6.78 -12.40 16.34
CA ASP A 78 -7.58 -11.38 15.66
C ASP A 78 -7.97 -11.82 14.24
N GLU A 79 -9.07 -11.24 13.77
CA GLU A 79 -9.55 -11.33 12.40
C GLU A 79 -9.46 -9.96 11.71
N VAL A 80 -8.99 -9.93 10.46
CA VAL A 80 -8.97 -8.73 9.63
C VAL A 80 -9.77 -8.97 8.36
N ILE A 81 -10.78 -8.15 8.13
CA ILE A 81 -11.64 -8.28 6.94
C ILE A 81 -10.92 -7.65 5.74
N VAL A 82 -10.82 -8.40 4.65
CA VAL A 82 -10.17 -7.98 3.39
C VAL A 82 -11.05 -8.39 2.20
N PRO A 83 -10.99 -7.69 1.05
CA PRO A 83 -11.73 -8.10 -0.14
C PRO A 83 -11.20 -9.42 -0.68
N VAL A 84 -12.11 -10.28 -1.16
CA VAL A 84 -11.76 -11.51 -1.87
C VAL A 84 -11.07 -11.22 -3.22
N ASN A 85 -11.44 -10.11 -3.87
CA ASN A 85 -10.79 -9.63 -5.09
C ASN A 85 -9.76 -8.55 -4.76
N SER A 86 -8.51 -8.95 -4.55
CA SER A 86 -7.35 -8.07 -4.41
C SER A 86 -6.07 -8.81 -4.79
N PHE A 87 -4.95 -8.09 -4.85
CA PHE A 87 -3.65 -8.73 -4.87
C PHE A 87 -3.36 -9.45 -3.54
N ILE A 88 -2.72 -10.62 -3.60
CA ILE A 88 -2.48 -11.51 -2.46
C ILE A 88 -1.73 -10.84 -1.29
N ALA A 89 -0.94 -9.80 -1.56
CA ALA A 89 -0.21 -9.05 -0.54
C ALA A 89 -1.10 -8.54 0.61
N THR A 90 -2.37 -8.19 0.33
CA THR A 90 -3.30 -7.71 1.36
C THR A 90 -3.54 -8.78 2.43
N ALA A 91 -3.89 -10.00 2.01
CA ALA A 91 -4.09 -11.11 2.94
C ALA A 91 -2.77 -11.62 3.55
N LEU A 92 -1.67 -11.57 2.79
CA LEU A 92 -0.35 -11.96 3.29
C LEU A 92 0.12 -11.04 4.43
N ALA A 93 -0.13 -9.72 4.33
CA ALA A 93 0.21 -8.78 5.39
C ALA A 93 -0.55 -9.08 6.69
N VAL A 94 -1.83 -9.44 6.60
CA VAL A 94 -2.65 -9.90 7.74
C VAL A 94 -2.04 -11.15 8.37
N ALA A 95 -1.73 -12.16 7.56
CA ALA A 95 -1.14 -13.40 8.04
C ALA A 95 0.24 -13.18 8.67
N ARG A 96 1.07 -12.30 8.09
CA ARG A 96 2.38 -11.92 8.64
C ARG A 96 2.25 -11.11 9.94
N ALA A 97 1.18 -10.34 10.12
CA ALA A 97 0.85 -9.73 11.40
C ALA A 97 0.44 -10.76 12.48
N GLY A 98 0.19 -12.02 12.10
CA GLY A 98 -0.23 -13.11 13.00
C GLY A 98 -1.75 -13.27 13.11
N ALA A 99 -2.53 -12.45 12.41
CA ALA A 99 -3.98 -12.49 12.40
C ALA A 99 -4.54 -13.36 11.26
N VAL A 100 -5.86 -13.58 11.27
CA VAL A 100 -6.57 -14.37 10.25
C VAL A 100 -7.28 -13.44 9.26
N PRO A 101 -7.00 -13.53 7.94
CA PRO A 101 -7.76 -12.78 6.94
C PRO A 101 -9.16 -13.37 6.80
N VAL A 102 -10.18 -12.52 6.90
CA VAL A 102 -11.59 -12.86 6.65
C VAL A 102 -12.00 -12.24 5.33
N LEU A 103 -12.30 -13.08 4.34
CA LEU A 103 -12.62 -12.62 2.99
C LEU A 103 -14.06 -12.11 2.91
N ALA A 104 -14.24 -10.86 2.51
CA ALA A 104 -15.51 -10.26 2.13
C ALA A 104 -15.66 -10.23 0.60
N ASP A 105 -16.87 -10.49 0.10
CA ASP A 105 -17.11 -10.42 -1.34
C ASP A 105 -17.02 -8.97 -1.85
N CYS A 106 -16.92 -8.83 -3.17
CA CYS A 106 -16.84 -7.55 -3.84
C CYS A 106 -18.11 -7.26 -4.65
N ASP A 107 -18.40 -5.99 -4.87
CA ASP A 107 -19.50 -5.59 -5.72
C ASP A 107 -19.18 -5.91 -7.20
N PRO A 108 -20.18 -6.35 -8.00
CA PRO A 108 -19.93 -6.81 -9.36
C PRO A 108 -19.65 -5.67 -10.35
N ASP A 109 -20.00 -4.42 -10.02
CA ASP A 109 -19.94 -3.28 -10.93
C ASP A 109 -18.58 -2.57 -10.84
N HIS A 110 -18.03 -2.44 -9.64
CA HIS A 110 -16.81 -1.70 -9.33
C HIS A 110 -15.67 -2.62 -8.88
N HIS A 111 -15.96 -3.88 -8.56
CA HIS A 111 -15.01 -4.88 -8.09
C HIS A 111 -14.31 -4.50 -6.77
N LEU A 112 -14.92 -3.61 -5.99
CA LEU A 112 -14.43 -3.17 -4.69
C LEU A 112 -15.19 -3.90 -3.58
N ILE A 113 -14.66 -3.83 -2.35
CA ILE A 113 -15.25 -4.54 -1.21
C ILE A 113 -16.71 -4.13 -0.98
N ASP A 114 -17.62 -5.09 -0.83
CA ASP A 114 -19.02 -4.81 -0.53
C ASP A 114 -19.21 -4.52 0.97
N VAL A 115 -19.68 -3.31 1.29
CA VAL A 115 -19.94 -2.86 2.66
C VAL A 115 -20.96 -3.75 3.39
N ALA A 116 -21.94 -4.33 2.68
CA ALA A 116 -22.93 -5.23 3.27
C ALA A 116 -22.34 -6.61 3.61
N GLU A 117 -21.37 -7.10 2.83
CA GLU A 117 -20.59 -8.29 3.16
C GLU A 117 -19.67 -8.04 4.35
N VAL A 118 -19.02 -6.88 4.40
CA VAL A 118 -18.20 -6.47 5.56
C VAL A 118 -19.05 -6.46 6.83
N ALA A 119 -20.21 -5.79 6.82
CA ALA A 119 -21.09 -5.69 7.98
C ALA A 119 -21.53 -7.07 8.51
N ARG A 120 -21.78 -8.05 7.63
CA ARG A 120 -22.14 -9.42 8.01
C ARG A 120 -20.98 -10.23 8.60
N LYS A 121 -19.74 -9.85 8.32
CA LYS A 121 -18.52 -10.56 8.74
C LYS A 121 -17.88 -9.98 10.00
N ILE A 122 -18.32 -8.80 10.45
CA ILE A 122 -17.89 -8.26 11.73
C ILE A 122 -18.34 -9.19 12.87
N GLY A 123 -17.39 -9.60 13.69
CA GLY A 123 -17.60 -10.45 14.85
C GLY A 123 -16.69 -10.08 16.01
N ALA A 124 -16.75 -10.87 17.09
CA ALA A 124 -16.02 -10.57 18.33
C ALA A 124 -14.49 -10.55 18.19
N ARG A 125 -13.94 -11.17 17.14
CA ARG A 125 -12.49 -11.19 16.84
C ARG A 125 -12.08 -10.17 15.79
N THR A 126 -13.02 -9.47 15.16
CA THR A 126 -12.71 -8.51 14.10
C THR A 126 -11.98 -7.31 14.70
N ARG A 127 -10.71 -7.14 14.32
CA ARG A 127 -9.85 -6.06 14.82
C ARG A 127 -9.67 -4.92 13.83
N ALA A 128 -9.71 -5.21 12.54
CA ALA A 128 -9.54 -4.23 11.48
C ALA A 128 -10.28 -4.64 10.20
N ILE A 129 -10.48 -3.65 9.33
CA ILE A 129 -10.96 -3.82 7.95
C ILE A 129 -9.92 -3.15 7.07
N VAL A 130 -9.43 -3.85 6.05
CA VAL A 130 -8.48 -3.31 5.07
C VAL A 130 -9.17 -3.28 3.70
N PRO A 131 -9.88 -2.19 3.36
CA PRO A 131 -10.40 -2.01 2.02
C PRO A 131 -9.24 -1.80 1.03
N VAL A 132 -9.46 -2.13 -0.24
CA VAL A 132 -8.45 -1.95 -1.29
C VAL A 132 -9.00 -1.02 -2.35
N HIS A 133 -8.24 0.04 -2.65
CA HIS A 133 -8.54 0.97 -3.73
C HIS A 133 -8.09 0.36 -5.08
N LEU A 134 -8.80 -0.69 -5.50
CA LEU A 134 -8.40 -1.54 -6.62
C LEU A 134 -8.44 -0.76 -7.94
N TYR A 135 -7.45 -0.99 -8.79
CA TYR A 135 -7.31 -0.36 -10.11
C TYR A 135 -7.24 1.19 -10.10
N GLY A 136 -6.97 1.79 -8.95
CA GLY A 136 -6.91 3.25 -8.78
C GLY A 136 -8.24 3.91 -8.41
N GLN A 137 -9.29 3.12 -8.17
CA GLN A 137 -10.58 3.61 -7.71
C GLN A 137 -10.69 3.52 -6.18
N LEU A 138 -11.23 4.57 -5.54
CA LEU A 138 -11.46 4.57 -4.10
C LEU A 138 -12.56 3.57 -3.73
N ALA A 139 -12.29 2.80 -2.67
CA ALA A 139 -13.27 1.95 -2.02
C ALA A 139 -14.35 2.83 -1.36
N PRO A 140 -15.57 2.31 -1.17
CA PRO A 140 -16.55 3.00 -0.33
C PRO A 140 -15.99 3.09 1.11
N MET A 141 -15.70 4.32 1.55
CA MET A 141 -15.11 4.64 2.85
C MET A 141 -16.10 5.33 3.77
#